data_AF-A0A7T5R814-F1
#
_entry.id   AF-A0A7T5R814-F1
#
_cell.length_a   1.000
_cell.length_b   1.000
_cell.length_c   1.000
_cell.angle_alpha   90.00
_cell.angle_beta   90.00
_cell.angle_gamma   90.00
#
_symmetry.space_group_name_H-M   'P 1'
#
loop_
_entity.id
_entity.type
_entity.pdbx_description
1 polymer ?
#
loop_
_entity_poly.entity_id
_entity_poly.type
_entity_poly.pdbx_seq_one_letter_code
_entity_poly.pdbx_strand_id
1 'polypeptide(L)'
;MAFSKSFPKTTKGSTYPSWEEVYLSDDEERAVEEFSKKENIELMKGCIDISKKIIQEKGLKDYQTDVVNMAISLFEKISSHVAYHKENKAKEKFDRLYKEQQKNL
;
A
#
# COMPACT_ATOMS: atom_id res chain seq x y z
N MET A 1 2.80 14.50 -12.88
CA MET A 1 3.15 15.21 -11.64
C MET A 1 3.74 14.18 -10.73
N ALA A 2 4.99 14.35 -10.30
CA ALA A 2 5.68 13.37 -9.47
C ALA A 2 5.06 13.30 -8.06
N PHE A 3 4.86 12.11 -7.53
CA PHE A 3 4.40 11.87 -6.18
C PHE A 3 5.46 12.33 -5.17
N SER A 4 5.04 13.16 -4.20
CA SER A 4 5.90 13.60 -3.11
C SER A 4 5.23 13.41 -1.75
N LYS A 5 6.06 13.22 -0.71
CA LYS A 5 5.63 13.18 0.68
C LYS A 5 6.72 13.75 1.58
N SER A 6 6.32 14.52 2.59
CA SER A 6 7.23 15.08 3.59
C SER A 6 7.37 14.15 4.80
N PHE A 7 8.60 13.97 5.27
CA PHE A 7 8.91 13.16 6.45
C PHE A 7 9.75 13.97 7.46
N PRO A 8 9.55 13.75 8.77
CA PRO A 8 10.31 14.45 9.80
C PRO A 8 11.73 13.86 9.94
N LYS A 9 12.73 14.74 9.93
CA LYS A 9 14.14 14.46 10.15
C LYS A 9 14.61 15.08 11.47
N THR A 10 15.17 14.24 12.33
CA THR A 10 15.79 14.69 13.58
C THR A 10 17.10 15.41 13.29
N THR A 11 17.27 16.62 13.82
CA THR A 11 18.49 17.43 13.68
C THR A 11 19.19 17.54 15.03
N LYS A 12 20.50 17.30 15.10
CA LYS A 12 21.29 17.47 16.34
C LYS A 12 21.15 18.90 16.87
N GLY A 13 20.68 19.05 18.11
CA GLY A 13 20.59 20.36 18.79
C GLY A 13 19.27 21.12 18.61
N SER A 14 18.29 20.59 17.87
CA SER A 14 16.94 21.17 17.76
C SER A 14 15.90 20.23 18.35
N THR A 15 14.99 20.77 19.17
CA THR A 15 13.80 20.04 19.65
C THR A 15 12.76 19.83 18.54
N TYR A 16 12.77 20.66 17.49
CA TYR A 16 11.84 20.57 16.37
C TYR A 16 12.44 19.81 15.18
N PRO A 17 11.69 18.87 14.56
CA PRO A 17 12.15 18.14 13.38
C PRO A 17 12.19 19.05 12.14
N SER A 18 13.21 18.86 11.31
CA SER A 18 13.23 19.41 9.94
C SER A 18 12.34 18.54 9.06
N TRP A 19 11.43 19.12 8.30
CA TRP A 19 10.59 18.36 7.37
C TRP A 19 11.27 18.30 6.01
N GLU A 20 11.62 17.10 5.56
CA GLU A 20 12.24 16.88 4.25
C GLU A 20 11.19 16.30 3.30
N GLU A 21 11.08 16.91 2.13
CA GLU A 21 10.19 16.41 1.07
C GLU A 21 10.92 15.41 0.17
N VAL A 22 10.33 14.24 -0.01
CA VAL A 22 10.88 13.18 -0.85
C VAL A 22 9.98 12.96 -2.05
N TYR A 23 10.60 13.03 -3.22
CA TYR A 23 9.97 12.82 -4.52
C TYR A 23 10.31 11.43 -5.06
N LEU A 24 9.32 10.76 -5.65
CA LEU A 24 9.56 9.57 -6.46
C LEU A 24 9.86 9.98 -7.90
N SER A 25 10.73 9.24 -8.58
CA SER A 25 10.90 9.40 -10.04
C SER A 25 9.74 8.72 -10.78
N ASP A 26 9.54 9.10 -12.05
CA ASP A 26 8.52 8.48 -12.91
C ASP A 26 8.69 6.95 -13.02
N ASP A 27 9.95 6.46 -13.07
CA ASP A 27 10.25 5.02 -13.08
C ASP A 27 9.90 4.34 -11.76
N GLU A 28 10.18 4.99 -10.62
CA GLU A 28 9.81 4.49 -9.29
C GLU A 28 8.29 4.41 -9.14
N GLU A 29 7.56 5.42 -9.62
CA GLU A 29 6.10 5.43 -9.61
C GLU A 29 5.50 4.33 -10.49
N ARG A 30 6.00 4.17 -11.72
CA ARG A 30 5.53 3.12 -12.62
C ARG A 30 5.75 1.74 -12.01
N ALA A 31 6.90 1.50 -11.39
CA ALA A 31 7.18 0.23 -10.72
C ALA A 31 6.22 -0.02 -9.54
N VAL A 32 5.92 1.00 -8.73
CA VAL A 32 4.96 0.90 -7.62
C VAL A 32 3.54 0.66 -8.11
N GLU A 33 3.13 1.31 -9.19
CA GLU A 33 1.82 1.12 -9.81
C GLU A 33 1.65 -0.30 -10.36
N GLU A 34 2.66 -0.82 -11.05
CA GLU A 34 2.66 -2.21 -11.52
C GLU A 34 2.62 -3.21 -10.37
N PHE A 35 3.38 -2.95 -9.30
CA PHE A 35 3.35 -3.78 -8.10
C PHE A 35 1.95 -3.79 -7.46
N SER A 36 1.37 -2.60 -7.21
CA SER A 36 0.04 -2.47 -6.61
C SER A 36 -1.05 -3.14 -7.44
N LYS A 37 -0.95 -3.06 -8.79
CA LYS A 37 -1.87 -3.78 -9.69
C LYS A 37 -1.77 -5.30 -9.51
N LYS A 38 -0.54 -5.85 -9.50
CA LYS A 38 -0.33 -7.30 -9.34
C LYS A 38 -0.84 -7.78 -7.99
N GLU A 39 -0.52 -7.06 -6.91
CA GLU A 39 -0.99 -7.38 -5.56
C GLU A 39 -2.52 -7.38 -5.48
N ASN A 40 -3.16 -6.33 -6.00
CA ASN A 40 -4.62 -6.21 -5.97
C ASN A 40 -5.32 -7.30 -6.81
N ILE A 41 -4.73 -7.74 -7.92
CA ILE A 41 -5.25 -8.87 -8.70
C ILE A 41 -5.20 -10.17 -7.87
N GLU A 42 -4.09 -10.44 -7.19
CA GLU A 42 -3.98 -11.64 -6.35
C GLU A 42 -4.92 -11.58 -5.14
N LEU A 43 -5.07 -10.41 -4.51
CA LEU A 43 -6.04 -10.20 -3.43
C LEU A 43 -7.48 -10.46 -3.90
N MET A 44 -7.85 -9.97 -5.08
CA MET A 44 -9.19 -10.19 -5.64
C MET A 44 -9.45 -11.69 -5.88
N LYS A 45 -8.48 -12.42 -6.44
CA LYS A 45 -8.59 -13.89 -6.61
C LYS A 45 -8.85 -14.59 -5.26
N GLY A 46 -8.07 -14.22 -4.24
CA GLY A 46 -8.26 -14.74 -2.88
C GLY A 46 -9.64 -14.40 -2.30
N CYS A 47 -10.14 -13.19 -2.54
CA CYS A 47 -11.48 -12.77 -2.09
C CYS A 47 -12.60 -13.60 -2.75
N ILE A 48 -12.45 -13.98 -4.02
CA ILE A 48 -13.39 -14.87 -4.72
C ILE A 48 -13.39 -16.26 -4.06
N ASP A 49 -12.22 -16.82 -3.77
CA ASP A 49 -12.12 -18.15 -3.14
C ASP A 49 -12.70 -18.16 -1.72
N ILE A 50 -12.45 -17.11 -0.94
CA ILE A 50 -13.05 -16.94 0.40
C ILE A 50 -14.57 -16.82 0.29
N SER A 51 -15.08 -16.02 -0.65
CA SER A 51 -16.53 -15.83 -0.84
C SER A 51 -17.22 -17.15 -1.19
N LYS A 52 -16.60 -17.96 -2.06
CA LYS A 52 -17.10 -19.32 -2.38
C LYS A 52 -17.16 -20.21 -1.14
N LYS A 53 -16.10 -20.23 -0.31
CA LYS A 53 -16.09 -20.99 0.94
C LYS A 53 -17.21 -20.57 1.88
N ILE A 54 -17.39 -19.27 2.10
CA ILE A 54 -18.45 -18.76 3.00
C ILE A 54 -19.83 -19.20 2.52
N ILE A 55 -20.12 -19.07 1.23
CA ILE A 55 -21.42 -19.47 0.64
C ILE A 55 -21.66 -20.97 0.82
N GLN A 56 -20.65 -21.79 0.56
CA GLN A 56 -20.73 -23.25 0.74
C GLN A 56 -20.92 -23.65 2.20
N GLU A 57 -20.14 -23.07 3.12
CA GLU A 57 -20.22 -23.33 4.57
C GLU A 57 -21.57 -22.93 5.17
N LYS A 58 -22.22 -21.92 4.59
CA LYS A 58 -23.54 -21.46 5.01
C LYS A 58 -24.70 -22.16 4.30
N GLY A 59 -24.41 -23.11 3.40
CA GLY A 59 -25.43 -23.83 2.64
C GLY A 59 -26.26 -22.92 1.72
N LEU A 60 -25.70 -21.77 1.31
CA LEU A 60 -26.34 -20.83 0.40
C LEU A 60 -26.18 -21.30 -1.04
N LYS A 61 -27.09 -20.87 -1.92
CA LYS A 61 -26.96 -21.13 -3.36
C LYS A 61 -25.79 -20.31 -3.92
N ASP A 62 -25.03 -20.92 -4.82
CA ASP A 62 -23.77 -20.41 -5.36
C ASP A 62 -23.96 -19.57 -6.64
N TYR A 63 -24.81 -18.56 -6.57
CA TYR A 63 -24.96 -17.63 -7.69
C TYR A 63 -23.67 -16.84 -7.91
N GLN A 64 -23.21 -16.80 -9.16
CA GLN A 64 -21.97 -16.10 -9.53
C GLN A 64 -21.99 -14.62 -9.13
N THR A 65 -23.15 -13.96 -9.27
CA THR A 65 -23.34 -12.55 -8.88
C THR A 65 -23.11 -12.33 -7.38
N ASP A 66 -23.62 -13.22 -6.53
CA ASP A 66 -23.50 -13.09 -5.07
C ASP A 66 -22.07 -13.35 -4.60
N VAL A 67 -21.41 -14.35 -5.20
CA VAL A 67 -19.99 -14.64 -4.96
C VAL A 67 -19.13 -13.42 -5.30
N VAL A 68 -19.38 -12.79 -6.46
CA VAL A 68 -18.61 -11.61 -6.90
C VAL A 68 -18.90 -10.39 -6.02
N ASN A 69 -20.15 -10.15 -5.65
CA ASN A 69 -20.51 -9.02 -4.77
C ASN A 69 -19.88 -9.15 -3.38
N MET A 70 -19.86 -10.37 -2.83
CA MET A 70 -19.18 -10.65 -1.57
C MET A 70 -17.67 -10.46 -1.71
N ALA A 71 -17.08 -10.93 -2.81
CA ALA A 71 -15.64 -10.77 -3.07
C ALA A 71 -15.24 -9.29 -3.19
N ILE A 72 -16.05 -8.46 -3.88
CA ILE A 72 -15.86 -7.01 -3.95
C ILE A 72 -15.92 -6.40 -2.56
N SER A 73 -16.92 -6.75 -1.76
CA SER A 73 -17.07 -6.23 -0.39
C SER A 73 -15.88 -6.57 0.50
N LEU A 74 -15.31 -7.77 0.36
CA LEU A 74 -14.09 -8.18 1.06
C LEU A 74 -12.86 -7.42 0.55
N PHE A 75 -12.72 -7.34 -0.78
CA PHE A 75 -11.59 -6.67 -1.44
C PHE A 75 -11.49 -5.19 -1.06
N GLU A 76 -12.61 -4.46 -1.01
CA GLU A 76 -12.64 -3.05 -0.59
C GLU A 76 -12.15 -2.82 0.84
N LYS A 77 -12.22 -3.82 1.72
CA LYS A 77 -11.74 -3.70 3.11
C LYS A 77 -10.28 -4.07 3.28
N ILE A 78 -9.74 -4.88 2.37
CA ILE A 78 -8.40 -5.47 2.50
C ILE A 78 -7.41 -4.81 1.54
N SER A 79 -7.86 -4.37 0.37
CA SER A 79 -7.00 -3.80 -0.67
C SER A 79 -6.35 -2.50 -0.21
N SER A 80 -5.08 -2.36 -0.56
CA SER A 80 -4.32 -1.13 -0.33
C SER A 80 -4.38 -0.26 -1.58
N HIS A 81 -4.62 1.04 -1.37
CA HIS A 81 -4.61 1.99 -2.47
C HIS A 81 -3.17 2.22 -2.95
N VAL A 82 -2.99 2.49 -4.24
CA VAL A 82 -1.65 2.75 -4.81
C VAL A 82 -0.89 3.87 -4.10
N ALA A 83 -1.62 4.86 -3.57
CA ALA A 83 -1.04 5.94 -2.78
C ALA A 83 -0.30 5.43 -1.53
N TYR A 84 -0.82 4.41 -0.85
CA TYR A 84 -0.15 3.79 0.30
C TYR A 84 1.21 3.20 -0.07
N HIS A 85 1.29 2.50 -1.20
CA HIS A 85 2.57 1.96 -1.67
C HIS A 85 3.53 3.05 -2.11
N LYS A 86 3.03 4.14 -2.72
CA LYS A 86 3.86 5.31 -3.07
C LYS A 86 4.41 5.99 -1.82
N GLU A 87 3.59 6.16 -0.77
CA GLU A 87 4.04 6.69 0.52
C GLU A 87 5.11 5.80 1.17
N ASN A 88 4.90 4.48 1.18
CA ASN A 88 5.89 3.53 1.70
C ASN A 88 7.20 3.60 0.92
N LYS A 89 7.14 3.72 -0.42
CA LYS A 89 8.34 3.85 -1.25
C LYS A 89 9.09 5.15 -0.97
N ALA A 90 8.36 6.26 -0.82
CA ALA A 90 8.94 7.54 -0.44
C ALA A 90 9.58 7.47 0.96
N LYS A 91 8.95 6.74 1.90
CA LYS A 91 9.49 6.49 3.24
C LYS A 91 10.76 5.64 3.20
N GLU A 92 10.80 4.57 2.42
CA GLU A 92 12.01 3.76 2.21
C GLU A 92 13.17 4.61 1.67
N LYS A 93 12.87 5.49 0.69
CA LYS A 93 13.84 6.41 0.10
C LYS A 93 14.35 7.42 1.13
N PHE A 94 13.46 8.02 1.91
CA PHE A 94 13.81 8.89 3.04
C PHE A 94 14.72 8.16 4.05
N ASP A 95 14.31 6.98 4.50
CA ASP A 95 15.06 6.21 5.49
C ASP A 95 16.44 5.81 4.95
N ARG A 96 16.57 5.46 3.66
CA ARG A 96 17.86 5.19 3.04
C ARG A 96 18.78 6.41 3.03
N LEU A 97 18.23 7.60 2.78
CA LEU A 97 19.00 8.84 2.72
C LEU A 97 19.45 9.33 4.11
N TYR A 98 18.70 9.00 5.18
CA TYR A 98 18.90 9.62 6.49
C TYR A 98 19.10 8.66 7.68
N LYS A 99 18.99 7.32 7.52
CA LYS A 99 19.23 6.34 8.62
C LYS A 99 20.63 6.38 9.21
N GLU A 100 21.65 6.78 8.44
CA GLU A 100 23.04 6.84 8.93
C GLU A 100 23.28 8.02 9.90
N GLN A 101 22.48 9.09 9.82
CA GLN A 101 22.63 10.27 10.69
C GLN A 101 21.98 10.08 12.07
N GLN A 102 21.00 9.18 12.20
CA GLN A 102 20.29 8.90 13.45
C GLN A 102 20.99 7.87 14.35
N LYS A 103 21.87 7.00 13.81
CA LYS A 103 22.61 6.01 14.62
C LYS A 103 23.76 6.60 15.45
N ASN A 104 24.23 7.79 15.08
CA ASN A 104 25.34 8.50 15.75
C ASN A 104 24.84 9.69 16.60
N LEU A 105 23.55 9.73 16.91
CA LEU A 105 22.85 10.68 17.77
C LEU A 105 22.56 9.98 19.11
#